data_AF-A0A4Z0LV29-F1
#
_entry.id   AF-A0A4Z0LV29-F1
#
_cell.length_a   1.000
_cell.length_b   1.000
_cell.length_c   1.000
_cell.angle_alpha   90.00
_cell.angle_beta   90.00
_cell.angle_gamma   90.00
#
_symmetry.space_group_name_H-M   'P 1'
#
loop_
_entity.id
_entity.type
_entity.pdbx_description
1 polymer ?
#
loop_
_entity_poly.entity_id
_entity_poly.type
_entity_poly.pdbx_seq_one_letter_code
_entity_poly.pdbx_strand_id
1 'polypeptide(L)'
;MKTESEAKFEAYCDDKSVQWEKIEEGHGKSPDYFLTIGSQTVVAEVKQFNPNKDDIANYKKFKEKGFVVGDSTPGARVRGKITSAAPQIIALAKGRFPGVLILYSTVPLANILDPYHIKTAMYGLDTIVFSRPVSMSNRPELLERKSGPRKKLTEDHNTTISALAVLSDSENGVYLDIYHNAHAAIPLADEIFGDLGCRQYRIIEGGIDEFAGWSD
;
A
#
# COMPACT_ATOMS: atom_id res chain seq x y z
N MET A 1 -18.06 -10.92 -11.74
CA MET A 1 -18.86 -9.75 -11.30
C MET A 1 -17.87 -8.69 -10.88
N LYS A 2 -17.96 -7.48 -11.45
CA LYS A 2 -17.02 -6.38 -11.18
C LYS A 2 -17.23 -5.82 -9.78
N THR A 3 -16.14 -5.56 -9.06
CA THR A 3 -16.12 -4.92 -7.74
C THR A 3 -16.21 -3.40 -7.85
N GLU A 4 -16.58 -2.73 -6.76
CA GLU A 4 -16.61 -1.27 -6.70
C GLU A 4 -15.20 -0.69 -6.92
N SER A 5 -14.16 -1.31 -6.35
CA SER A 5 -12.78 -0.90 -6.55
C SER A 5 -12.34 -0.96 -8.01
N GLU A 6 -12.73 -2.00 -8.75
CA GLU A 6 -12.42 -2.13 -10.17
C GLU A 6 -13.14 -1.05 -10.98
N ALA A 7 -14.45 -0.86 -10.75
CA ALA A 7 -15.22 0.16 -11.45
C ALA A 7 -14.66 1.58 -11.21
N LYS A 8 -14.27 1.90 -9.96
CA LYS A 8 -13.66 3.20 -9.64
C LYS A 8 -12.27 3.36 -10.22
N PHE A 9 -11.48 2.28 -10.24
CA PHE A 9 -10.15 2.32 -10.82
C PHE A 9 -10.20 2.54 -12.33
N GLU A 10 -11.07 1.83 -13.04
CA GLU A 10 -11.32 2.05 -14.47
C GLU A 10 -11.79 3.47 -14.75
N ALA A 11 -12.74 3.99 -13.96
CA ALA A 11 -13.21 5.37 -14.10
C ALA A 11 -12.09 6.41 -13.86
N TYR A 12 -11.19 6.15 -12.90
CA TYR A 12 -10.00 6.98 -12.70
C TYR A 12 -9.07 6.92 -13.92
N CYS A 13 -8.83 5.73 -14.47
CA CYS A 13 -8.01 5.59 -15.67
C CYS A 13 -8.62 6.32 -16.86
N ASP A 14 -9.93 6.21 -17.09
CA ASP A 14 -10.65 6.91 -18.15
C ASP A 14 -10.54 8.44 -17.98
N ASP A 15 -10.77 8.97 -16.78
CA ASP A 15 -10.64 10.40 -16.47
C ASP A 15 -9.22 10.92 -16.73
N LYS A 16 -8.20 10.13 -16.37
CA LYS A 16 -6.79 10.49 -16.58
C LYS A 16 -6.24 10.07 -17.94
N SER A 17 -7.09 9.60 -18.85
CA SER A 17 -6.69 9.12 -20.18
C SER A 17 -5.58 8.06 -20.15
N VAL A 18 -5.55 7.25 -19.09
CA VAL A 18 -4.67 6.08 -18.97
C VAL A 18 -5.31 4.93 -19.74
N GLN A 19 -4.58 4.40 -20.71
CA GLN A 19 -5.04 3.21 -21.43
C GLN A 19 -4.95 2.00 -20.50
N TRP A 20 -6.03 1.24 -20.41
CA TRP A 20 -6.09 0.03 -19.61
C TRP A 20 -6.76 -1.12 -20.38
N GLU A 21 -6.32 -2.33 -20.09
CA GLU A 21 -6.87 -3.57 -20.64
C GLU A 21 -7.06 -4.57 -19.51
N LYS A 22 -8.27 -5.14 -19.38
CA LYS A 22 -8.53 -6.22 -18.42
C LYS A 22 -7.84 -7.48 -18.91
N ILE A 23 -7.08 -8.13 -18.03
CA ILE A 23 -6.40 -9.39 -18.36
C ILE A 23 -7.40 -10.53 -18.17
N GLU A 24 -7.52 -11.40 -19.17
CA GLU A 24 -8.42 -12.55 -19.07
C GLU A 24 -8.00 -13.50 -17.94
N GLU A 25 -8.97 -13.85 -17.09
CA GLU A 25 -8.79 -14.82 -16.02
C GLU A 25 -8.63 -16.24 -16.62
N GLY A 26 -7.39 -16.69 -16.77
CA GLY A 26 -7.09 -18.08 -17.12
C GLY A 26 -7.22 -19.04 -15.94
N HIS A 27 -6.72 -20.27 -16.09
CA HIS A 27 -6.70 -21.28 -15.00
C HIS A 27 -5.73 -20.96 -13.85
N GLY A 28 -5.01 -19.83 -13.91
CA GLY A 28 -3.98 -19.44 -12.96
C GLY A 28 -4.25 -18.08 -12.30
N LYS A 29 -3.42 -17.73 -11.32
CA LYS A 29 -3.44 -16.41 -10.68
C LYS A 29 -2.93 -15.37 -11.68
N SER A 30 -3.84 -14.58 -12.24
CA SER A 30 -3.52 -13.45 -13.12
C SER A 30 -3.78 -12.15 -12.37
N PRO A 31 -2.96 -11.10 -12.60
CA PRO A 31 -3.33 -9.77 -12.16
C PRO A 31 -4.50 -9.24 -13.01
N ASP A 32 -5.16 -8.22 -12.49
CA ASP A 32 -6.40 -7.69 -13.08
C ASP A 32 -6.22 -6.93 -14.41
N TYR A 33 -5.18 -6.09 -14.54
CA TYR A 33 -5.06 -5.14 -15.66
C TYR A 33 -3.64 -4.99 -16.19
N PHE A 34 -3.53 -4.72 -17.49
CA PHE A 34 -2.43 -3.97 -18.08
C PHE A 34 -2.79 -2.49 -18.15
N LEU A 35 -1.84 -1.64 -17.81
CA LEU A 35 -1.93 -0.20 -18.02
C LEU A 35 -0.82 0.23 -18.98
N THR A 36 -1.12 1.16 -19.88
CA THR A 36 -0.13 1.85 -20.69
C THR A 36 -0.13 3.31 -20.26
N ILE A 37 0.99 3.75 -19.69
CA ILE A 37 1.18 5.12 -19.22
C ILE A 37 2.48 5.63 -19.86
N GLY A 38 2.35 6.66 -20.69
CA GLY A 38 3.44 7.06 -21.60
C GLY A 38 3.89 5.86 -22.46
N SER A 39 5.18 5.53 -22.40
CA SER A 39 5.76 4.37 -23.09
C SER A 39 5.90 3.12 -22.22
N GLN A 40 5.43 3.16 -20.96
CA GLN A 40 5.61 2.06 -20.01
C GLN A 40 4.33 1.24 -19.87
N THR A 41 4.47 -0.08 -20.00
CA THR A 41 3.43 -1.04 -19.63
C THR A 41 3.59 -1.40 -18.15
N VAL A 42 2.50 -1.27 -17.39
CA VAL A 42 2.42 -1.58 -15.96
C VAL A 42 1.40 -2.69 -15.75
N VAL A 43 1.70 -3.62 -14.85
CA VAL A 43 0.75 -4.65 -14.41
C VAL A 43 0.07 -4.15 -13.14
N ALA A 44 -1.26 -4.14 -13.11
CA ALA A 44 -2.02 -3.68 -11.95
C ALA A 44 -2.95 -4.77 -11.41
N GLU A 45 -2.99 -4.87 -10.09
CA GLU A 45 -3.85 -5.77 -9.34
C GLU A 45 -4.70 -4.96 -8.37
N VAL A 46 -6.02 -5.14 -8.38
CA VAL A 46 -6.95 -4.35 -7.57
C VAL A 46 -7.46 -5.16 -6.37
N LYS A 47 -7.44 -4.55 -5.19
CA LYS A 47 -7.97 -5.16 -3.96
C LYS A 47 -8.84 -4.21 -3.16
N GLN A 48 -10.09 -4.63 -2.96
CA GLN A 48 -11.05 -3.96 -2.09
C GLN A 48 -10.98 -4.45 -0.63
N PHE A 49 -11.08 -3.52 0.31
CA PHE A 49 -11.37 -3.80 1.71
C PHE A 49 -12.86 -3.57 1.97
N ASN A 50 -13.55 -4.65 2.33
CA ASN A 50 -14.93 -4.59 2.80
C ASN A 50 -14.98 -4.50 4.33
N PRO A 51 -16.03 -3.88 4.92
CA PRO A 51 -16.28 -3.95 6.35
C PRO A 51 -16.33 -5.40 6.83
N ASN A 52 -15.57 -5.71 7.87
CA ASN A 52 -15.70 -6.98 8.59
C ASN A 52 -16.79 -6.87 9.68
N LYS A 53 -16.99 -7.95 10.45
CA LYS A 53 -17.99 -7.97 11.52
C LYS A 53 -17.76 -6.89 12.58
N ASP A 54 -16.51 -6.60 12.93
CA ASP A 54 -16.15 -5.61 13.93
C ASP A 54 -16.34 -4.18 13.39
N ASP A 55 -15.99 -3.92 12.13
CA ASP A 55 -16.24 -2.65 11.44
C ASP A 55 -17.75 -2.33 11.45
N ILE A 56 -18.58 -3.33 11.12
CA ILE A 56 -20.04 -3.20 11.11
C ILE A 56 -20.58 -2.94 12.52
N ALA A 57 -20.11 -3.70 13.52
CA ALA A 57 -20.52 -3.54 14.90
C ALA A 57 -20.12 -2.17 15.47
N ASN A 58 -18.91 -1.71 15.18
CA ASN A 58 -18.40 -0.42 15.60
C ASN A 58 -19.17 0.73 14.92
N TYR A 59 -19.50 0.58 13.63
CA TYR A 59 -20.32 1.57 12.93
C TYR A 59 -21.74 1.68 13.50
N LYS A 60 -22.36 0.57 13.89
CA LYS A 60 -23.66 0.60 14.60
C LYS A 60 -23.55 1.33 15.95
N LYS A 61 -22.56 0.98 16.77
CA LYS A 61 -22.32 1.65 18.06
C LYS A 61 -22.06 3.15 17.89
N PHE A 62 -21.28 3.53 16.88
CA PHE A 62 -21.03 4.92 16.54
C PHE A 62 -22.32 5.66 16.19
N LYS A 63 -23.19 5.09 15.35
CA LYS A 63 -24.50 5.69 15.04
C LYS A 63 -25.39 5.88 16.26
N GLU A 64 -25.33 4.96 17.21
CA GLU A 64 -26.16 5.00 18.43
C GLU A 64 -25.62 5.97 19.49
N LYS A 65 -24.29 6.05 19.64
CA LYS A 65 -23.64 6.72 20.78
C LYS A 65 -22.85 7.97 20.40
N GLY A 66 -22.63 8.22 19.12
CA GLY A 66 -21.79 9.30 18.60
C GLY A 66 -20.27 9.04 18.72
N PHE A 67 -19.84 7.94 19.34
CA PHE A 67 -18.43 7.56 19.45
C PHE A 67 -18.25 6.04 19.52
N VAL A 68 -17.05 5.57 19.17
CA VAL A 68 -16.62 4.18 19.37
C VAL A 68 -15.11 4.15 19.58
N VAL A 69 -14.63 3.24 20.44
CA VAL A 69 -13.21 2.92 20.56
C VAL A 69 -12.97 1.62 19.82
N GLY A 70 -12.09 1.67 18.81
CA GLY A 70 -11.66 0.50 18.06
C GLY A 70 -10.20 0.19 18.35
N ASP A 71 -9.85 -1.09 18.33
CA ASP A 71 -8.46 -1.55 18.31
C ASP A 71 -8.15 -2.11 16.92
N SER A 72 -6.96 -1.81 16.41
CA SER A 72 -6.47 -2.40 15.17
C SER A 72 -4.95 -2.48 15.17
N THR A 73 -4.41 -3.57 14.64
CA THR A 73 -2.97 -3.69 14.44
C THR A 73 -2.56 -2.91 13.18
N PRO A 74 -1.66 -1.90 13.28
CA PRO A 74 -1.22 -1.12 12.14
C PRO A 74 -0.70 -1.97 10.98
N GLY A 75 -1.13 -1.62 9.77
CA GLY A 75 -0.79 -2.31 8.52
C GLY A 75 -1.30 -3.75 8.38
N ALA A 76 -1.98 -4.36 9.36
CA ALA A 76 -2.29 -5.80 9.33
C ALA A 76 -3.18 -6.20 8.15
N ARG A 77 -4.23 -5.42 7.89
CA ARG A 77 -5.14 -5.68 6.76
C ARG A 77 -4.42 -5.48 5.42
N VAL A 78 -3.63 -4.40 5.30
CA VAL A 78 -2.83 -4.10 4.10
C VAL A 78 -1.83 -5.22 3.80
N ARG A 79 -1.11 -5.72 4.82
CA ARG A 79 -0.20 -6.88 4.67
C ARG A 79 -0.91 -8.12 4.11
N GLY A 80 -2.16 -8.34 4.53
CA GLY A 80 -3.01 -9.41 4.00
C GLY A 80 -3.28 -9.25 2.50
N LYS A 81 -3.56 -8.02 2.04
CA LYS A 81 -3.75 -7.73 0.61
C LYS A 81 -2.47 -7.83 -0.20
N ILE A 82 -1.34 -7.35 0.33
CA ILE A 82 -0.03 -7.54 -0.32
C ILE A 82 0.23 -9.04 -0.53
N THR A 83 0.01 -9.85 0.51
CA THR A 83 0.28 -11.30 0.45
C THR A 83 -0.62 -12.02 -0.55
N SER A 84 -1.90 -11.61 -0.70
CA SER A 84 -2.81 -12.23 -1.66
C SER A 84 -2.60 -11.73 -3.09
N ALA A 85 -2.19 -10.48 -3.27
CA ALA A 85 -1.91 -9.88 -4.57
C ALA A 85 -0.58 -10.35 -5.17
N ALA A 86 0.46 -10.54 -4.35
CA ALA A 86 1.82 -10.80 -4.83
C ALA A 86 1.91 -11.97 -5.85
N PRO A 87 1.29 -13.14 -5.64
CA PRO A 87 1.35 -14.22 -6.63
C PRO A 87 0.73 -13.87 -7.99
N GLN A 88 -0.32 -13.02 -8.01
CA GLN A 88 -0.97 -12.56 -9.24
C GLN A 88 -0.04 -11.58 -9.99
N ILE A 89 0.50 -10.59 -9.27
CA ILE A 89 1.47 -9.64 -9.86
C ILE A 89 2.71 -10.38 -10.40
N ILE A 90 3.27 -11.32 -9.63
CA ILE A 90 4.46 -12.10 -10.04
C ILE A 90 4.22 -12.85 -11.35
N ALA A 91 3.02 -13.37 -11.58
CA ALA A 91 2.72 -14.21 -12.73
C ALA A 91 2.99 -13.52 -14.08
N LEU A 92 2.85 -12.19 -14.15
CA LEU A 92 3.07 -11.41 -15.37
C LEU A 92 4.16 -10.34 -15.27
N ALA A 93 4.37 -9.74 -14.10
CA ALA A 93 5.31 -8.62 -13.95
C ALA A 93 6.77 -9.05 -13.82
N LYS A 94 7.05 -10.26 -13.30
CA LYS A 94 8.40 -10.67 -12.89
C LYS A 94 9.42 -10.55 -14.02
N GLY A 95 10.39 -9.66 -13.85
CA GLY A 95 11.48 -9.41 -14.81
C GLY A 95 11.06 -8.71 -16.10
N ARG A 96 9.83 -8.19 -16.18
CA ARG A 96 9.25 -7.65 -17.43
C ARG A 96 8.64 -6.27 -17.25
N PHE A 97 7.81 -6.09 -16.22
CA PHE A 97 7.02 -4.88 -16.04
C PHE A 97 7.02 -4.45 -14.56
N PRO A 98 6.87 -3.15 -14.26
CA PRO A 98 6.49 -2.72 -12.92
C PRO A 98 5.14 -3.32 -12.53
N GLY A 99 5.03 -3.74 -11.27
CA GLY A 99 3.80 -4.29 -10.71
C GLY A 99 3.20 -3.35 -9.66
N VAL A 100 1.93 -2.98 -9.78
CA VAL A 100 1.27 -2.07 -8.84
C VAL A 100 0.08 -2.77 -8.18
N LEU A 101 0.00 -2.65 -6.86
CA LEU A 101 -1.17 -3.08 -6.10
C LEU A 101 -2.07 -1.88 -5.80
N ILE A 102 -3.24 -1.84 -6.43
CA ILE A 102 -4.27 -0.82 -6.20
C ILE A 102 -5.16 -1.23 -5.02
N LEU A 103 -5.32 -0.34 -4.05
CA LEU A 103 -6.06 -0.56 -2.82
C LEU A 103 -7.22 0.44 -2.71
N TYR A 104 -8.41 -0.07 -2.40
CA TYR A 104 -9.61 0.75 -2.16
C TYR A 104 -10.36 0.24 -0.93
N SER A 105 -10.92 1.13 -0.11
CA SER A 105 -11.63 0.76 1.12
C SER A 105 -13.05 1.30 1.16
N THR A 106 -14.00 0.44 1.49
CA THR A 106 -15.38 0.81 1.84
C THR A 106 -15.64 0.75 3.34
N VAL A 107 -14.57 0.74 4.16
CA VAL A 107 -14.66 0.67 5.62
C VAL A 107 -15.04 2.05 6.17
N PRO A 108 -16.17 2.18 6.90
CA PRO A 108 -16.79 3.49 7.13
C PRO A 108 -16.12 4.36 8.21
N LEU A 109 -15.36 3.76 9.14
CA LEU A 109 -14.81 4.48 10.30
C LEU A 109 -13.30 4.43 10.42
N ALA A 110 -12.68 3.31 10.05
CA ALA A 110 -11.24 3.13 10.19
C ALA A 110 -10.54 3.52 8.89
N ASN A 111 -9.63 4.50 8.96
CA ASN A 111 -8.78 4.86 7.82
C ASN A 111 -7.64 3.86 7.64
N ILE A 112 -7.97 2.63 7.27
CA ILE A 112 -7.01 1.51 7.17
C ILE A 112 -6.00 1.66 6.03
N LEU A 113 -6.15 2.68 5.18
CA LEU A 113 -5.27 3.03 4.07
C LEU A 113 -4.53 4.35 4.29
N ASP A 114 -4.52 4.87 5.52
CA ASP A 114 -3.71 6.04 5.84
C ASP A 114 -2.20 5.77 5.61
N PRO A 115 -1.38 6.82 5.42
CA PRO A 115 0.05 6.66 5.14
C PRO A 115 0.80 5.83 6.19
N TYR A 116 0.41 5.87 7.47
CA TYR A 116 1.05 5.10 8.54
C TYR A 116 0.75 3.60 8.42
N HIS A 117 -0.50 3.23 8.09
CA HIS A 117 -0.87 1.85 7.81
C HIS A 117 -0.15 1.31 6.57
N ILE A 118 0.00 2.12 5.51
CA ILE A 118 0.74 1.74 4.30
C ILE A 118 2.23 1.55 4.62
N LYS A 119 2.89 2.52 5.27
CA LYS A 119 4.30 2.42 5.71
C LYS A 119 4.52 1.16 6.54
N THR A 120 3.70 0.96 7.56
CA THR A 120 3.84 -0.18 8.47
C THR A 120 3.62 -1.53 7.77
N ALA A 121 2.79 -1.56 6.73
CA ALA A 121 2.59 -2.78 5.95
C ALA A 121 3.78 -3.08 5.03
N MET A 122 4.30 -2.05 4.36
CA MET A 122 5.44 -2.17 3.45
C MET A 122 6.72 -2.47 4.21
N TYR A 123 7.06 -1.63 5.19
CA TYR A 123 8.37 -1.57 5.83
C TYR A 123 8.38 -1.99 7.31
N GLY A 124 7.22 -2.30 7.90
CA GLY A 124 7.14 -2.71 9.30
C GLY A 124 7.05 -1.52 10.26
N LEU A 125 6.95 -1.82 11.55
CA LEU A 125 6.88 -0.80 12.60
C LEU A 125 8.25 -0.19 12.87
N ASP A 126 8.28 1.10 13.18
CA ASP A 126 9.47 1.78 13.67
C ASP A 126 9.97 1.09 14.96
N THR A 127 11.22 0.60 14.93
CA THR A 127 11.82 -0.20 16.00
C THR A 127 13.08 0.47 16.53
N ILE A 128 13.19 0.55 17.85
CA ILE A 128 14.35 1.09 18.55
C ILE A 128 15.12 -0.06 19.21
N VAL A 129 16.43 -0.11 18.98
CA VAL A 129 17.31 -1.09 19.61
C VAL A 129 18.14 -0.40 20.68
N PHE A 130 18.07 -0.90 21.90
CA PHE A 130 18.88 -0.42 23.03
C PHE A 130 19.97 -1.41 23.39
N SER A 131 21.11 -0.90 23.85
CA SER A 131 22.16 -1.70 24.46
C SER A 131 21.73 -2.18 25.85
N ARG A 132 22.19 -3.36 26.25
CA ARG A 132 22.06 -3.81 27.63
C ARG A 132 23.30 -3.36 28.40
N PRO A 133 23.19 -2.46 29.39
CA PRO A 133 24.35 -2.06 30.18
C PRO A 133 24.81 -3.21 31.08
N VAL A 134 26.13 -3.28 31.32
CA VAL A 134 26.74 -4.29 32.22
C VAL A 134 26.36 -4.02 33.69
N SER A 135 26.20 -2.75 34.06
CA SER A 135 25.72 -2.33 35.38
C SER A 135 24.34 -1.68 35.26
N MET A 136 23.43 -2.02 36.18
CA MET A 136 22.10 -1.42 36.28
C MET A 136 22.12 0.06 36.71
N SER A 137 23.28 0.58 37.14
CA SER A 137 23.49 2.01 37.41
C SER A 137 23.73 2.84 36.14
N ASN A 138 24.01 2.21 35.00
CA ASN A 138 24.18 2.87 33.72
C ASN A 138 22.87 2.84 32.94
N ARG A 139 22.59 3.90 32.17
CA ARG A 139 21.43 3.94 31.29
C ARG A 139 21.69 3.09 30.03
N PRO A 140 20.69 2.38 29.51
CA PRO A 140 20.75 1.80 28.17
C PRO A 140 21.07 2.87 27.12
N GLU A 141 21.95 2.56 26.18
CA GLU A 141 22.27 3.45 25.06
C GLU A 141 21.42 3.08 23.85
N LEU A 142 20.99 4.07 23.08
CA LEU A 142 20.36 3.85 21.78
C LEU A 142 21.42 3.33 20.80
N LEU A 143 21.23 2.13 20.27
CA LEU A 143 22.13 1.54 19.28
C LEU A 143 21.70 1.84 17.85
N GLU A 144 20.41 1.71 17.56
CA GLU A 144 19.89 1.76 16.19
C GLU A 144 18.39 2.08 16.20
N ARG A 145 17.94 2.83 15.20
CA ARG A 145 16.54 2.92 14.77
C ARG A 145 16.40 2.17 13.45
N LYS A 146 15.48 1.22 13.37
CA LYS A 146 15.28 0.41 12.16
C LYS A 146 13.85 0.00 11.92
N SER A 147 13.62 -0.52 10.73
CA SER A 147 12.37 -1.19 10.35
C SER A 147 12.18 -2.50 11.12
N GLY A 148 11.03 -2.63 11.76
CA GLY A 148 10.66 -3.76 12.59
C GLY A 148 10.20 -5.00 11.81
N PRO A 149 9.80 -6.05 12.53
CA PRO A 149 9.34 -7.29 11.91
C PRO A 149 8.01 -7.10 11.17
N ARG A 150 7.63 -8.12 10.38
CA ARG A 150 6.37 -8.20 9.61
C ARG A 150 6.26 -7.22 8.43
N LYS A 151 7.34 -6.56 8.03
CA LYS A 151 7.43 -5.88 6.74
C LYS A 151 7.13 -6.84 5.59
N LYS A 152 6.49 -6.34 4.54
CA LYS A 152 6.13 -7.15 3.37
C LYS A 152 6.98 -6.88 2.16
N LEU A 153 7.64 -5.74 2.10
CA LEU A 153 8.55 -5.39 1.02
C LEU A 153 9.96 -5.32 1.61
N THR A 154 10.86 -6.10 1.04
CA THR A 154 12.28 -6.17 1.41
C THR A 154 13.11 -6.32 0.15
N GLU A 155 14.42 -6.16 0.27
CA GLU A 155 15.37 -6.34 -0.84
C GLU A 155 15.27 -7.71 -1.52
N ASP A 156 14.80 -8.73 -0.80
CA ASP A 156 14.69 -10.11 -1.24
C ASP A 156 13.25 -10.62 -1.41
N HIS A 157 12.24 -9.87 -0.95
CA HIS A 157 10.84 -10.31 -0.94
C HIS A 157 9.87 -9.27 -1.49
N ASN A 158 8.93 -9.73 -2.34
CA ASN A 158 7.94 -8.91 -3.05
C ASN A 158 8.54 -7.76 -3.87
N THR A 159 9.76 -7.94 -4.38
CA THR A 159 10.44 -6.97 -5.26
C THR A 159 9.76 -6.78 -6.61
N THR A 160 8.84 -7.68 -6.99
CA THR A 160 7.98 -7.51 -8.18
C THR A 160 6.85 -6.50 -7.98
N ILE A 161 6.58 -6.08 -6.74
CA ILE A 161 5.66 -4.99 -6.44
C ILE A 161 6.48 -3.70 -6.44
N SER A 162 6.25 -2.86 -7.42
CA SER A 162 6.91 -1.57 -7.61
C SER A 162 6.29 -0.48 -6.76
N ALA A 163 4.98 -0.52 -6.53
CA ALA A 163 4.28 0.43 -5.67
C ALA A 163 2.96 -0.14 -5.13
N LEU A 164 2.49 0.46 -4.04
CA LEU A 164 1.10 0.38 -3.61
C LEU A 164 0.42 1.69 -4.01
N ALA A 165 -0.75 1.62 -4.65
CA ALA A 165 -1.54 2.80 -4.96
C ALA A 165 -2.86 2.77 -4.16
N VAL A 166 -3.18 3.85 -3.47
CA VAL A 166 -4.40 4.01 -2.69
C VAL A 166 -5.39 4.84 -3.50
N LEU A 167 -6.47 4.21 -3.91
CA LEU A 167 -7.59 4.84 -4.57
C LEU A 167 -8.55 5.39 -3.52
N SER A 168 -8.91 6.67 -3.63
CA SER A 168 -9.75 7.37 -2.64
C SER A 168 -10.81 8.22 -3.32
N ASP A 169 -11.96 8.35 -2.67
CA ASP A 169 -13.03 9.25 -3.10
C ASP A 169 -12.81 10.66 -2.56
N SER A 170 -13.18 11.65 -3.36
CA SER A 170 -13.30 13.05 -2.97
C SER A 170 -14.60 13.62 -3.54
N GLU A 171 -14.97 14.83 -3.09
CA GLU A 171 -16.11 15.56 -3.67
C GLU A 171 -15.95 15.80 -5.19
N ASN A 172 -14.71 15.89 -5.67
CA ASN A 172 -14.37 16.20 -7.07
C ASN A 172 -14.03 14.95 -7.90
N GLY A 173 -14.35 13.75 -7.40
CA GLY A 173 -14.08 12.49 -8.08
C GLY A 173 -13.05 11.63 -7.35
N VAL A 174 -12.43 10.71 -8.08
CA VAL A 174 -11.50 9.72 -7.52
C VAL A 174 -10.07 10.21 -7.71
N TYR A 175 -9.21 10.03 -6.70
CA TYR A 175 -7.79 10.31 -6.80
C TYR A 175 -6.94 9.12 -6.34
N LEU A 176 -5.67 9.15 -6.72
CA LEU A 176 -4.72 8.10 -6.44
C LEU A 176 -3.50 8.66 -5.68
N ASP A 177 -3.12 7.98 -4.61
CA ASP A 177 -1.87 8.22 -3.89
C ASP A 177 -0.94 7.01 -4.09
N ILE A 178 0.27 7.22 -4.57
CA ILE A 178 1.23 6.17 -4.91
C ILE A 178 2.34 6.12 -3.87
N TYR A 179 2.55 4.95 -3.28
CA TYR A 179 3.59 4.67 -2.30
C TYR A 179 4.61 3.73 -2.93
N HIS A 180 5.77 4.28 -3.28
CA HIS A 180 6.81 3.57 -4.01
C HIS A 180 7.51 2.53 -3.14
N ASN A 181 7.77 1.35 -3.71
CA ASN A 181 8.62 0.35 -3.09
C ASN A 181 10.09 0.63 -3.40
N ALA A 182 10.84 1.12 -2.41
CA ALA A 182 12.29 1.30 -2.49
C ALA A 182 13.08 0.01 -2.87
N HIS A 183 12.49 -1.18 -2.69
CA HIS A 183 13.11 -2.46 -3.01
C HIS A 183 12.59 -3.08 -4.34
N ALA A 184 11.91 -2.30 -5.18
CA ALA A 184 11.38 -2.78 -6.45
C ALA A 184 12.50 -3.22 -7.41
N ALA A 185 12.40 -4.42 -7.96
CA ALA A 185 13.33 -4.91 -8.97
C ALA A 185 13.18 -4.14 -10.30
N ILE A 186 11.96 -3.73 -10.62
CA ILE A 186 11.65 -2.80 -11.72
C ILE A 186 10.86 -1.65 -11.11
N PRO A 187 11.50 -0.52 -10.77
CA PRO A 187 10.82 0.63 -10.19
C PRO A 187 9.77 1.21 -11.13
N LEU A 188 8.74 1.80 -10.55
CA LEU A 188 7.76 2.60 -11.28
C LEU A 188 8.41 3.94 -11.64
N ALA A 189 8.31 4.39 -12.89
CA ALA A 189 8.95 5.64 -13.30
C ALA A 189 8.14 6.86 -12.82
N ASP A 190 8.82 7.77 -12.12
CA ASP A 190 8.21 8.93 -11.46
C ASP A 190 7.51 9.88 -12.43
N GLU A 191 8.19 10.15 -13.53
CA GLU A 191 7.79 11.10 -14.58
C GLU A 191 6.46 10.70 -15.24
N ILE A 192 6.19 9.40 -15.32
CA ILE A 192 5.05 8.83 -16.03
C ILE A 192 3.75 9.04 -15.26
N PHE A 193 3.83 9.20 -13.94
CA PHE A 193 2.66 9.39 -13.07
C PHE A 193 2.46 10.85 -12.64
N GLY A 194 3.44 11.74 -12.88
CA GLY A 194 3.33 13.17 -12.57
C GLY A 194 2.14 13.84 -13.26
N ASP A 195 1.85 13.45 -14.50
CA ASP A 195 0.76 14.03 -15.29
C ASP A 195 -0.63 13.48 -14.92
N LEU A 196 -0.71 12.42 -14.11
CA LEU A 196 -1.98 11.80 -13.71
C LEU A 196 -2.66 12.51 -12.54
N GLY A 197 -2.06 13.58 -12.00
CA GLY A 197 -2.58 14.30 -10.84
C GLY A 197 -2.59 13.45 -9.56
N CYS A 198 -1.70 12.46 -9.49
CA CYS A 198 -1.52 11.61 -8.31
C CYS A 198 -0.44 12.19 -7.38
N ARG A 199 -0.59 11.97 -6.06
CA ARG A 199 0.50 12.25 -5.12
C ARG A 199 1.40 11.03 -5.05
N GLN A 200 2.70 11.25 -4.98
CA GLN A 200 3.69 10.17 -4.95
C GLN A 200 4.49 10.29 -3.67
N TYR A 201 4.70 9.16 -2.99
CA TYR A 201 5.42 9.08 -1.73
C TYR A 201 6.56 8.10 -1.83
N ARG A 202 7.74 8.52 -1.38
CA ARG A 202 8.93 7.65 -1.25
C ARG A 202 9.33 7.59 0.20
N ILE A 203 9.86 6.43 0.60
CA ILE A 203 10.48 6.33 1.92
C ILE A 203 11.89 6.93 1.83
N ILE A 204 12.13 7.99 2.61
CA ILE A 204 13.49 8.51 2.81
C ILE A 204 14.02 7.86 4.08
N GLU A 205 15.21 7.28 4.00
CA GLU A 205 15.89 6.77 5.19
C GLU A 205 16.13 7.93 6.17
N GLY A 206 15.71 7.73 7.42
CA GLY A 206 16.00 8.69 8.48
C GLY A 206 17.49 8.70 8.79
N GLY A 207 17.99 9.84 9.27
CA GLY A 207 19.32 9.91 9.89
C GLY A 207 19.40 9.02 11.14
N ILE A 208 20.58 8.99 11.79
CA ILE A 208 20.83 8.15 12.98
C ILE A 208 19.77 8.34 14.09
N ASP A 209 19.17 9.53 14.17
CA ASP A 209 18.16 9.89 15.18
C ASP A 209 16.71 9.90 14.69
N GLU A 210 16.45 9.59 13.41
CA GLU A 210 15.14 9.73 12.78
C GLU A 210 14.65 8.40 12.20
N PHE A 211 13.33 8.18 12.23
CA PHE A 211 12.75 7.07 11.49
C PHE A 211 12.53 7.47 10.04
N ALA A 212 12.64 6.48 9.16
CA ALA A 212 12.33 6.68 7.75
C ALA A 212 10.87 7.17 7.59
N GLY A 213 10.64 8.15 6.73
CA GLY A 213 9.34 8.82 6.57
C GLY A 213 8.90 8.83 5.13
N TRP A 214 7.59 9.01 4.90
CA TRP A 214 7.10 9.37 3.58
C TRP A 214 7.52 10.81 3.26
N SER A 215 8.16 11.01 2.12
CA SER A 215 8.31 12.31 1.47
C SER A 215 7.43 12.35 0.24
N ASP A 216 6.76 13.48 0.04
CA ASP A 216 6.14 13.86 -1.22
C ASP A 216 7.17 14.34 -2.26
#